data_AF-A0A067K963-F1
#
_entry.id   AF-A0A067K963-F1
#
_cell.length_a   1.000
_cell.length_b   1.000
_cell.length_c   1.000
_cell.angle_alpha   90.00
_cell.angle_beta   90.00
_cell.angle_gamma   90.00
#
_symmetry.space_group_name_H-M   'P 1'
#
loop_
_entity.id
_entity.type
_entity.pdbx_description
1 polymer ?
#
loop_
_entity_poly.entity_id
_entity_poly.type
_entity_poly.pdbx_seq_one_letter_code
_entity_poly.pdbx_strand_id
1 'polypeptide(L)'
;MALQAVTQRAQVRRTAEFHPSVWGDYFIKHVSDNNIVSVWSEEAEVLKKEVREMLSSAAGKPSEQLNLIDAIQRLGIACHFEGQIEEALKQIYTTYQNLNDDDDLYTVALRFRLLRQEDVLNKFKDSEGNFKEYLIKDVQGTFSEPHFVFARKVLSKAMAMVCVMDDIYEVHGTIEELELFTKVIESWDISMKDQLPDYMKVYFEALLDFYSEIEEETTKEGRSFCIHYAKEAVKKQVGAYRTEARWFNNDYVPTFEEYISNAVISSTYPMLITLSFCAMGEVASKQVFDWLFTEPKLLYTASGLARLINDIMSHEFEQERGHVASAVECCMKQYGVSKQEAYEKLNKIVANMWKDLNEELMKEIDIPKPILMCILNIVRVMDVVYKDEDSYTHSNTSLKDILATFLVNPVAV
;
A
#
# COMPACT_ATOMS: atom_id res chain seq x y z
N MET A 1 -59.65 10.23 1.01
CA MET A 1 -58.41 9.61 0.51
C MET A 1 -57.87 10.51 -0.59
N ALA A 2 -56.74 11.18 -0.35
CA ALA A 2 -56.02 11.91 -1.40
C ALA A 2 -54.63 11.29 -1.47
N LEU A 3 -54.25 10.75 -2.63
CA LEU A 3 -52.89 10.27 -2.87
C LEU A 3 -51.95 11.48 -2.88
N GLN A 4 -51.01 11.54 -1.94
CA GLN A 4 -49.80 12.33 -2.15
C GLN A 4 -48.90 11.56 -3.10
N ALA A 5 -48.93 11.91 -4.38
CA ALA A 5 -47.88 11.56 -5.30
C ALA A 5 -46.62 12.32 -4.89
N VAL A 6 -45.73 11.66 -4.14
CA VAL A 6 -44.38 12.18 -3.89
C VAL A 6 -43.69 12.27 -5.25
N THR A 7 -43.55 13.50 -5.75
CA THR A 7 -42.84 13.74 -6.99
C THR A 7 -41.36 13.50 -6.70
N GLN A 8 -40.84 12.38 -7.18
CA GLN A 8 -39.39 12.14 -7.22
C GLN A 8 -38.80 13.26 -8.09
N ARG A 9 -38.29 14.32 -7.45
CA ARG A 9 -37.40 15.26 -8.15
C ARG A 9 -36.21 14.44 -8.60
N ALA A 10 -35.90 14.48 -9.90
CA ALA A 10 -34.67 13.90 -10.42
C ALA A 10 -33.50 14.56 -9.68
N GLN A 11 -32.88 13.83 -8.77
CA GLN A 11 -31.74 14.29 -7.99
C GLN A 11 -30.56 14.31 -8.95
N VAL A 12 -30.06 15.51 -9.26
CA VAL A 12 -28.93 15.67 -10.19
C VAL A 12 -27.67 15.18 -9.48
N ARG A 13 -27.29 13.93 -9.76
CA ARG A 13 -26.05 13.33 -9.26
C ARG A 13 -24.87 13.86 -10.07
N ARG A 14 -23.73 14.04 -9.41
CA ARG A 14 -22.47 14.25 -10.12
C ARG A 14 -22.02 12.90 -10.71
N THR A 15 -21.29 12.98 -11.80
CA THR A 15 -20.73 11.82 -12.51
C THR A 15 -19.33 12.20 -12.96
N ALA A 16 -18.35 11.33 -12.74
CA ALA A 16 -17.02 11.44 -13.32
C ALA A 16 -16.97 10.64 -14.63
N GLU A 17 -16.36 11.19 -15.66
CA GLU A 17 -16.22 10.54 -16.98
C GLU A 17 -15.00 9.60 -16.99
N PHE A 18 -15.00 8.58 -16.12
CA PHE A 18 -13.93 7.59 -16.10
C PHE A 18 -13.92 6.73 -17.38
N HIS A 19 -12.73 6.52 -17.93
CA HIS A 19 -12.53 5.59 -19.03
C HIS A 19 -12.78 4.12 -18.60
N PRO A 20 -13.22 3.23 -19.52
CA PRO A 20 -13.28 1.80 -19.26
C PRO A 20 -11.88 1.18 -19.13
N SER A 21 -11.80 0.04 -18.43
CA SER A 21 -10.55 -0.72 -18.24
C SER A 21 -9.81 -0.97 -19.55
N VAL A 22 -8.53 -0.59 -19.58
CA VAL A 22 -7.62 -0.71 -20.72
C VAL A 22 -7.26 -2.15 -21.11
N TRP A 23 -7.70 -3.11 -20.28
CA TRP A 23 -7.50 -4.56 -20.47
C TRP A 23 -8.75 -5.28 -20.98
N GLY A 24 -9.92 -4.61 -20.99
CA GLY A 24 -11.19 -5.24 -21.35
C GLY A 24 -11.46 -6.51 -20.53
N ASP A 25 -11.67 -7.64 -21.22
CA ASP A 25 -11.87 -8.96 -20.63
C ASP A 25 -10.66 -9.90 -20.77
N TYR A 26 -9.46 -9.36 -21.08
CA TYR A 26 -8.25 -10.15 -21.35
C TYR A 26 -7.93 -11.16 -20.25
N PHE A 27 -7.79 -10.71 -18.99
CA PHE A 27 -7.45 -11.57 -17.85
C PHE A 27 -8.58 -12.52 -17.41
N ILE A 28 -9.82 -12.29 -17.87
CA ILE A 28 -10.95 -13.20 -17.63
C ILE A 28 -10.90 -14.38 -18.62
N LYS A 29 -10.45 -14.14 -19.86
CA LYS A 29 -10.36 -15.15 -20.91
C LYS A 29 -9.07 -15.95 -20.91
N HIS A 30 -7.94 -15.34 -20.52
CA HIS A 30 -6.61 -15.94 -20.62
C HIS A 30 -6.10 -16.44 -19.27
N VAL A 31 -6.78 -17.44 -18.71
CA VAL A 31 -6.29 -18.18 -17.54
C VAL A 31 -5.19 -19.15 -17.97
N SER A 32 -4.05 -19.15 -17.29
CA SER A 32 -2.85 -19.91 -17.69
C SER A 32 -3.07 -21.43 -17.67
N ASP A 33 -2.44 -22.13 -18.61
CA ASP A 33 -2.54 -23.58 -18.76
C ASP A 33 -1.55 -24.28 -17.81
N ASN A 34 -2.08 -25.02 -16.82
CA ASN A 34 -1.29 -25.60 -15.72
C ASN A 34 -0.22 -26.61 -16.18
N ASN A 35 -0.29 -27.12 -17.41
CA ASN A 35 0.62 -28.15 -17.91
C ASN A 35 2.04 -27.67 -18.22
N ILE A 36 2.27 -26.36 -18.39
CA ILE A 36 3.61 -25.80 -18.66
C ILE A 36 4.44 -25.67 -17.36
N VAL A 37 3.77 -25.49 -16.22
CA VAL A 37 4.40 -25.19 -14.92
C VAL A 37 5.28 -26.35 -14.42
N SER A 38 4.93 -27.60 -14.73
CA SER A 38 5.64 -28.78 -14.22
C SER A 38 7.05 -28.94 -14.80
N VAL A 39 7.23 -28.70 -16.10
CA VAL A 39 8.53 -28.85 -16.78
C VAL A 39 9.53 -27.81 -16.29
N TRP A 40 9.13 -26.54 -16.26
CA TRP A 40 9.98 -25.45 -15.78
C TRP A 40 10.29 -25.54 -14.28
N SER A 41 9.46 -26.24 -13.50
CA SER A 41 9.72 -26.45 -12.06
C SER A 41 10.94 -27.35 -11.81
N GLU A 42 11.23 -28.33 -12.67
CA GLU A 42 12.40 -29.21 -12.47
C GLU A 42 13.71 -28.48 -12.79
N GLU A 43 13.77 -27.78 -13.93
CA GLU A 43 14.93 -26.96 -14.31
C GLU A 43 15.17 -25.82 -13.30
N ALA A 44 14.12 -25.20 -12.78
CA ALA A 44 14.23 -24.18 -11.74
C ALA A 44 14.85 -24.71 -10.44
N GLU A 45 14.59 -25.95 -10.02
CA GLU A 45 15.25 -26.53 -8.83
C GLU A 45 16.73 -26.84 -9.07
N VAL A 46 17.12 -27.22 -10.29
CA VAL A 46 18.53 -27.37 -10.68
C VAL A 46 19.23 -26.01 -10.58
N LEU A 47 18.67 -24.97 -11.21
CA LEU A 47 19.25 -23.62 -11.19
C LEU A 47 19.29 -23.02 -9.77
N LYS A 48 18.28 -23.26 -8.92
CA LYS A 48 18.33 -22.87 -7.50
C LYS A 48 19.49 -23.55 -6.75
N LYS A 49 19.86 -24.77 -7.10
CA LYS A 49 21.04 -25.43 -6.52
C LYS A 49 22.33 -24.75 -6.98
N GLU A 50 22.46 -24.44 -8.27
CA GLU A 50 23.61 -23.71 -8.81
C GLU A 50 23.78 -22.32 -8.16
N VAL A 51 22.68 -21.58 -7.96
CA VAL A 51 22.73 -20.28 -7.25
C VAL A 51 23.18 -20.42 -5.79
N ARG A 52 22.77 -21.48 -5.08
CA ARG A 52 23.28 -21.78 -3.72
C ARG A 52 24.77 -22.11 -3.73
N GLU A 53 25.24 -22.82 -4.75
CA GLU A 53 26.68 -23.13 -4.92
C GLU A 53 27.49 -21.88 -5.28
N MET A 54 26.95 -20.95 -6.08
CA MET A 54 27.55 -19.64 -6.36
C MET A 54 27.65 -18.77 -5.09
N LEU A 55 26.56 -18.66 -4.31
CA LEU A 55 26.56 -17.95 -3.01
C LEU A 55 27.59 -18.52 -2.03
N SER A 56 27.71 -19.85 -1.99
CA SER A 56 28.68 -20.56 -1.14
C SER A 56 30.12 -20.37 -1.63
N SER A 57 30.34 -20.34 -2.95
CA SER A 57 31.67 -20.18 -3.56
C SER A 57 32.21 -18.75 -3.46
N ALA A 58 31.31 -17.75 -3.36
CA ALA A 58 31.68 -16.37 -3.10
C ALA A 58 32.05 -16.11 -1.62
N ALA A 59 31.80 -17.06 -0.70
CA ALA A 59 32.07 -16.87 0.73
C ALA A 59 33.53 -16.47 1.01
N GLY A 60 33.69 -15.43 1.82
CA GLY A 60 35.01 -14.83 2.13
C GLY A 60 35.48 -13.80 1.09
N LYS A 61 34.68 -13.49 0.06
CA LYS A 61 34.94 -12.41 -0.89
C LYS A 61 33.77 -11.40 -0.88
N PRO A 62 33.82 -10.38 -0.01
CA PRO A 62 32.63 -9.57 0.26
C PRO A 62 32.05 -8.84 -0.95
N SER A 63 32.87 -8.28 -1.85
CA SER A 63 32.38 -7.61 -3.07
C SER A 63 31.70 -8.59 -4.04
N GLU A 64 32.23 -9.81 -4.23
CA GLU A 64 31.57 -10.85 -5.06
C GLU A 64 30.22 -11.27 -4.45
N GLN A 65 30.15 -11.46 -3.13
CA GLN A 65 28.88 -11.78 -2.45
C GLN A 65 27.86 -10.64 -2.54
N LEU A 66 28.27 -9.38 -2.31
CA LEU A 66 27.38 -8.22 -2.40
C LEU A 66 26.76 -8.08 -3.80
N ASN A 67 27.57 -8.22 -4.85
CA ASN A 67 27.08 -8.17 -6.23
C ASN A 67 26.11 -9.32 -6.55
N LEU A 68 26.38 -10.53 -6.05
CA LEU A 68 25.50 -11.68 -6.26
C LEU A 68 24.17 -11.56 -5.48
N ILE A 69 24.21 -11.04 -4.25
CA ILE A 69 22.99 -10.77 -3.45
C ILE A 69 22.15 -9.69 -4.13
N ASP A 70 22.77 -8.62 -4.65
CA ASP A 70 22.02 -7.59 -5.39
C ASP A 70 21.35 -8.14 -6.64
N ALA A 71 22.06 -8.95 -7.42
CA ALA A 71 21.49 -9.61 -8.59
C ALA A 71 20.30 -10.50 -8.19
N ILE A 72 20.44 -11.31 -7.13
CA ILE A 72 19.38 -12.21 -6.63
C ILE A 72 18.14 -11.44 -6.16
N GLN A 73 18.31 -10.30 -5.48
CA GLN A 73 17.20 -9.42 -5.08
C GLN A 73 16.55 -8.78 -6.31
N ARG A 74 17.32 -8.12 -7.18
CA ARG A 74 16.83 -7.43 -8.40
C ARG A 74 16.17 -8.35 -9.43
N LEU A 75 16.54 -9.63 -9.46
CA LEU A 75 15.91 -10.65 -10.30
C LEU A 75 14.60 -11.21 -9.69
N GLY A 76 14.21 -10.78 -8.49
CA GLY A 76 12.98 -11.21 -7.82
C GLY A 76 13.02 -12.64 -7.26
N ILE A 77 14.20 -13.25 -7.16
CA ILE A 77 14.37 -14.67 -6.74
C ILE A 77 14.87 -14.83 -5.29
N ALA A 78 15.04 -13.73 -4.55
CA ALA A 78 15.56 -13.73 -3.17
C ALA A 78 14.77 -14.59 -2.18
N CYS A 79 13.45 -14.75 -2.37
CA CYS A 79 12.58 -15.58 -1.52
C CYS A 79 12.95 -17.08 -1.51
N HIS A 80 13.83 -17.53 -2.40
CA HIS A 80 14.38 -18.89 -2.41
C HIS A 80 15.71 -19.05 -1.66
N PHE A 81 16.28 -17.93 -1.17
CA PHE A 81 17.63 -17.83 -0.63
C PHE A 81 17.73 -16.98 0.65
N GLU A 82 16.61 -16.64 1.30
CA GLU A 82 16.55 -15.71 2.45
C GLU A 82 17.60 -16.02 3.53
N GLY A 83 17.65 -17.26 4.01
CA GLY A 83 18.63 -17.68 5.02
C GLY A 83 20.09 -17.65 4.54
N GLN A 84 20.34 -17.89 3.24
CA GLN A 84 21.69 -17.77 2.66
C GLN A 84 22.11 -16.30 2.53
N ILE A 85 21.18 -15.40 2.17
CA ILE A 85 21.42 -13.95 2.09
C ILE A 85 21.70 -13.38 3.48
N GLU A 86 20.89 -13.75 4.47
CA GLU A 86 21.05 -13.31 5.87
C GLU A 86 22.42 -13.73 6.43
N GLU A 87 22.81 -14.99 6.25
CA GLU A 87 24.09 -15.51 6.71
C GLU A 87 25.28 -14.86 5.97
N ALA A 88 25.20 -14.70 4.65
CA ALA A 88 26.24 -14.03 3.87
C ALA A 88 26.44 -12.58 4.33
N LEU A 89 25.38 -11.83 4.63
CA LEU A 89 25.47 -10.44 5.10
C LEU A 89 26.01 -10.33 6.53
N LYS A 90 25.68 -11.27 7.42
CA LYS A 90 26.31 -11.39 8.75
C LYS A 90 27.83 -11.63 8.65
N GLN A 91 28.25 -12.46 7.70
CA GLN A 91 29.68 -12.72 7.44
C GLN A 91 30.38 -11.49 6.85
N ILE A 92 29.78 -10.83 5.86
CA ILE A 92 30.28 -9.57 5.28
C ILE A 92 30.44 -8.50 6.36
N TYR A 93 29.43 -8.30 7.21
CA TYR A 93 29.48 -7.36 8.33
C TYR A 93 30.67 -7.63 9.26
N THR A 94 30.86 -8.89 9.66
CA THR A 94 31.91 -9.30 10.60
C THR A 94 33.31 -9.17 9.99
N THR A 95 33.44 -9.42 8.69
CA THR A 95 34.70 -9.28 7.95
C THR A 95 35.14 -7.81 7.87
N TYR A 96 34.21 -6.89 7.58
CA TYR A 96 34.54 -5.47 7.39
C TYR A 96 34.76 -4.67 8.67
N GLN A 97 34.31 -5.13 9.84
CA GLN A 97 34.74 -4.51 11.11
C GLN A 97 36.27 -4.60 11.36
N ASN A 98 36.99 -5.41 10.59
CA ASN A 98 38.41 -5.73 10.79
C ASN A 98 39.34 -5.28 9.64
N LEU A 99 38.85 -4.49 8.67
CA LEU A 99 39.61 -4.07 7.50
C LEU A 99 39.72 -2.54 7.41
N ASN A 100 40.88 -2.05 6.96
CA ASN A 100 41.03 -0.65 6.53
C ASN A 100 40.39 -0.50 5.13
N ASP A 101 39.45 0.43 4.97
CA ASP A 101 38.75 0.70 3.70
C ASP A 101 39.72 1.21 2.62
N ASP A 102 39.97 0.37 1.61
CA ASP A 102 40.50 0.73 0.27
C ASP A 102 39.43 0.43 -0.83
N ASP A 103 38.19 0.15 -0.41
CA ASP A 103 37.06 -0.20 -1.29
C ASP A 103 36.57 1.01 -2.10
N ASP A 104 36.10 0.75 -3.31
CA ASP A 104 35.53 1.77 -4.18
C ASP A 104 34.14 2.24 -3.72
N LEU A 105 33.73 3.44 -4.17
CA LEU A 105 32.46 4.06 -3.77
C LEU A 105 31.22 3.21 -4.13
N TYR A 106 31.25 2.44 -5.21
CA TYR A 106 30.15 1.54 -5.58
C TYR A 106 30.07 0.35 -4.63
N THR A 107 31.20 -0.31 -4.32
CA THR A 107 31.27 -1.38 -3.32
C THR A 107 30.80 -0.88 -1.94
N VAL A 108 31.25 0.30 -1.50
CA VAL A 108 30.82 0.91 -0.22
C VAL A 108 29.33 1.24 -0.22
N ALA A 109 28.79 1.84 -1.29
CA ALA A 109 27.36 2.17 -1.39
C ALA A 109 26.47 0.91 -1.48
N LEU A 110 26.93 -0.13 -2.18
CA LEU A 110 26.25 -1.41 -2.29
C LEU A 110 26.23 -2.15 -0.96
N ARG A 111 27.38 -2.20 -0.25
CA ARG A 111 27.52 -2.70 1.11
C ARG A 111 26.55 -1.99 2.06
N PHE A 112 26.57 -0.66 2.06
CA PHE A 112 25.67 0.15 2.86
C PHE A 112 24.20 -0.17 2.57
N ARG A 113 23.84 -0.41 1.31
CA ARG A 113 22.46 -0.73 0.93
C ARG A 113 21.98 -2.11 1.34
N LEU A 114 22.71 -3.15 0.99
CA LEU A 114 22.27 -4.51 1.29
C LEU A 114 22.25 -4.76 2.80
N LEU A 115 23.23 -4.20 3.53
CA LEU A 115 23.18 -4.20 5.00
C LEU A 115 21.99 -3.39 5.52
N ARG A 116 21.72 -2.17 5.04
CA ARG A 116 20.56 -1.39 5.52
C ARG A 116 19.20 -2.03 5.21
N GLN A 117 19.07 -2.76 4.09
CA GLN A 117 17.83 -3.44 3.71
C GLN A 117 17.59 -4.72 4.52
N GLU A 118 18.64 -5.43 4.95
CA GLU A 118 18.52 -6.70 5.67
C GLU A 118 18.68 -6.55 7.19
N ASP A 119 19.69 -5.80 7.63
CA ASP A 119 20.10 -5.52 9.01
C ASP A 119 19.36 -4.27 9.53
N VAL A 120 18.03 -4.39 9.59
CA VAL A 120 17.04 -3.32 9.84
C VAL A 120 17.16 -2.67 11.24
N LEU A 121 18.31 -2.74 11.95
CA LEU A 121 18.47 -2.10 13.26
C LEU A 121 19.88 -1.91 13.84
N ASN A 122 20.49 -2.97 14.38
CA ASN A 122 20.96 -2.86 15.77
C ASN A 122 22.41 -2.36 15.96
N LYS A 123 23.06 -1.79 14.94
CA LYS A 123 24.50 -1.47 14.97
C LYS A 123 24.94 -0.15 14.33
N PHE A 124 24.02 0.70 13.86
CA PHE A 124 24.37 1.90 13.07
C PHE A 124 24.19 3.25 13.79
N LYS A 125 24.09 3.22 15.13
CA LYS A 125 24.33 4.39 15.99
C LYS A 125 25.79 4.40 16.42
N ASP A 126 26.40 5.58 16.43
CA ASP A 126 27.62 5.79 17.22
C ASP A 126 27.29 5.83 18.73
N SER A 127 28.31 5.99 19.58
CA SER A 127 28.16 6.12 21.03
C SER A 127 27.39 7.37 21.48
N GLU A 128 27.01 8.24 20.54
CA GLU A 128 26.28 9.49 20.77
C GLU A 128 24.84 9.44 20.20
N GLY A 129 24.49 8.37 19.46
CA GLY A 129 23.13 8.06 19.01
C GLY A 129 22.79 8.44 17.57
N ASN A 130 23.75 8.90 16.76
CA ASN A 130 23.48 9.49 15.45
C ASN A 130 23.53 8.47 14.28
N PHE A 131 22.74 8.71 13.23
CA PHE A 131 22.64 7.89 12.01
C PHE A 131 23.08 8.64 10.73
N LYS A 132 23.30 7.92 9.62
CA LYS A 132 23.72 8.47 8.30
C LYS A 132 22.79 8.01 7.14
N GLU A 133 22.52 8.86 6.15
CA GLU A 133 21.60 8.64 5.00
C GLU A 133 22.32 7.96 3.79
N TYR A 134 21.77 7.62 2.59
CA TYR A 134 20.47 7.82 1.90
C TYR A 134 20.23 6.67 0.87
N LEU A 135 19.09 5.93 0.86
CA LEU A 135 18.88 4.77 -0.05
C LEU A 135 17.41 4.34 -0.29
N ILE A 136 16.94 4.23 -1.55
CA ILE A 136 15.72 3.47 -1.96
C ILE A 136 15.85 2.97 -3.43
N LYS A 137 15.50 1.69 -3.69
CA LYS A 137 14.63 1.21 -4.80
C LYS A 137 14.66 -0.32 -4.96
N ASP A 138 13.48 -0.94 -4.84
CA ASP A 138 13.12 -2.24 -5.44
C ASP A 138 11.58 -2.35 -5.52
N VAL A 139 11.02 -3.07 -6.51
CA VAL A 139 9.58 -3.12 -6.81
C VAL A 139 9.13 -4.51 -7.29
N GLN A 140 8.50 -5.25 -6.37
CA GLN A 140 7.30 -6.04 -6.68
C GLN A 140 6.27 -5.76 -5.58
N GLY A 141 5.04 -5.41 -5.99
CA GLY A 141 4.21 -4.41 -5.32
C GLY A 141 4.13 -4.48 -3.79
N THR A 142 3.27 -5.37 -3.26
CA THR A 142 3.04 -5.55 -1.80
C THR A 142 3.40 -6.96 -1.32
N PHE A 143 3.01 -7.97 -2.11
CA PHE A 143 3.17 -9.40 -1.83
C PHE A 143 3.70 -10.13 -3.07
N SER A 144 5.01 -10.19 -3.23
CA SER A 144 5.70 -10.90 -4.32
C SER A 144 5.67 -12.43 -4.16
N GLU A 145 5.65 -12.91 -2.92
CA GLU A 145 6.02 -14.28 -2.59
C GLU A 145 4.92 -15.27 -2.99
N PRO A 146 5.24 -16.44 -3.57
CA PRO A 146 4.23 -17.39 -4.01
C PRO A 146 3.26 -17.84 -2.92
N HIS A 147 3.68 -17.90 -1.64
CA HIS A 147 2.81 -18.34 -0.55
C HIS A 147 1.71 -17.33 -0.15
N PHE A 148 1.83 -16.06 -0.51
CA PHE A 148 0.83 -15.02 -0.22
C PHE A 148 -0.31 -14.93 -1.26
N VAL A 149 -0.75 -16.05 -1.87
CA VAL A 149 -1.90 -16.06 -2.81
C VAL A 149 -3.16 -15.50 -2.17
N PHE A 150 -3.46 -15.90 -0.92
CA PHE A 150 -4.65 -15.41 -0.22
C PHE A 150 -4.56 -13.90 0.06
N ALA A 151 -3.40 -13.40 0.50
CA ALA A 151 -3.19 -11.97 0.70
C ALA A 151 -3.32 -11.15 -0.59
N ARG A 152 -2.77 -11.63 -1.72
CA ARG A 152 -3.00 -10.99 -3.04
C ARG A 152 -4.48 -10.98 -3.44
N LYS A 153 -5.24 -12.06 -3.16
CA LYS A 153 -6.67 -12.15 -3.45
C LYS A 153 -7.47 -11.14 -2.59
N VAL A 154 -7.21 -11.12 -1.29
CA VAL A 154 -7.88 -10.22 -0.33
C VAL A 154 -7.55 -8.76 -0.64
N LEU A 155 -6.28 -8.42 -0.87
CA LEU A 155 -5.87 -7.05 -1.19
C LEU A 155 -6.46 -6.57 -2.54
N SER A 156 -6.45 -7.42 -3.57
CA SER A 156 -7.06 -7.07 -4.88
C SER A 156 -8.56 -6.81 -4.76
N LYS A 157 -9.30 -7.63 -3.99
CA LYS A 157 -10.72 -7.39 -3.69
C LYS A 157 -10.93 -6.12 -2.86
N ALA A 158 -10.09 -5.90 -1.84
CA ALA A 158 -10.16 -4.72 -0.99
C ALA A 158 -9.96 -3.43 -1.81
N MET A 159 -8.99 -3.39 -2.73
CA MET A 159 -8.78 -2.25 -3.64
C MET A 159 -10.01 -1.97 -4.52
N ALA A 160 -10.61 -3.01 -5.11
CA ALA A 160 -11.81 -2.85 -5.94
C ALA A 160 -13.00 -2.33 -5.13
N MET A 161 -13.21 -2.84 -3.91
CA MET A 161 -14.24 -2.35 -3.00
C MET A 161 -13.97 -0.90 -2.56
N VAL A 162 -12.71 -0.57 -2.25
CA VAL A 162 -12.27 0.79 -1.93
C VAL A 162 -12.66 1.77 -3.03
N CYS A 163 -12.34 1.48 -4.30
CA CYS A 163 -12.63 2.42 -5.39
C CYS A 163 -14.12 2.69 -5.56
N VAL A 164 -14.96 1.64 -5.46
CA VAL A 164 -16.42 1.83 -5.53
C VAL A 164 -16.93 2.62 -4.32
N MET A 165 -16.34 2.44 -3.15
CA MET A 165 -16.67 3.24 -1.96
C MET A 165 -16.27 4.71 -2.12
N ASP A 166 -15.06 4.95 -2.59
CA ASP A 166 -14.49 6.26 -2.91
C ASP A 166 -15.41 7.03 -3.87
N ASP A 167 -15.75 6.42 -5.01
CA ASP A 167 -16.70 6.96 -6.00
C ASP A 167 -18.09 7.24 -5.42
N ILE A 168 -18.55 6.41 -4.48
CA ILE A 168 -19.82 6.65 -3.78
C ILE A 168 -19.74 7.94 -2.96
N TYR A 169 -18.68 8.17 -2.18
CA TYR A 169 -18.52 9.36 -1.33
C TYR A 169 -18.15 10.63 -2.12
N GLU A 170 -17.18 10.55 -3.03
CA GLU A 170 -16.67 11.72 -3.75
C GLU A 170 -17.58 12.18 -4.89
N VAL A 171 -18.26 11.25 -5.57
CA VAL A 171 -18.92 11.51 -6.85
C VAL A 171 -20.43 11.33 -6.77
N HIS A 172 -20.90 10.12 -6.43
CA HIS A 172 -22.26 9.71 -6.80
C HIS A 172 -23.32 9.95 -5.71
N GLY A 173 -22.94 9.81 -4.44
CA GLY A 173 -23.84 9.96 -3.30
C GLY A 173 -24.16 11.41 -2.99
N THR A 174 -25.36 11.65 -2.45
CA THR A 174 -25.67 12.96 -1.82
C THR A 174 -25.39 12.90 -0.33
N ILE A 175 -25.17 14.06 0.30
CA ILE A 175 -24.75 14.12 1.71
C ILE A 175 -25.69 13.34 2.64
N GLU A 176 -27.00 13.34 2.38
CA GLU A 176 -27.99 12.57 3.15
C GLU A 176 -27.87 11.06 2.96
N GLU A 177 -27.56 10.61 1.73
CA GLU A 177 -27.29 9.20 1.44
C GLU A 177 -25.99 8.74 2.10
N LEU A 178 -24.95 9.57 2.07
CA LEU A 178 -23.64 9.28 2.67
C LEU A 178 -23.70 9.22 4.19
N GLU A 179 -24.43 10.12 4.86
CA GLU A 179 -24.70 10.04 6.30
C GLU A 179 -25.37 8.72 6.69
N LEU A 180 -26.39 8.30 5.93
CA LEU A 180 -27.09 7.04 6.17
C LEU A 180 -26.18 5.83 5.89
N PHE A 181 -25.45 5.84 4.78
CA PHE A 181 -24.54 4.78 4.37
C PHE A 181 -23.39 4.58 5.36
N THR A 182 -22.78 5.68 5.82
CA THR A 182 -21.79 5.66 6.91
C THR A 182 -22.38 4.98 8.13
N LYS A 183 -23.58 5.39 8.56
CA LYS A 183 -24.26 4.85 9.75
C LYS A 183 -24.57 3.35 9.63
N VAL A 184 -24.94 2.85 8.44
CA VAL A 184 -25.19 1.42 8.20
C VAL A 184 -23.91 0.59 8.30
N ILE A 185 -22.78 1.10 7.81
CA ILE A 185 -21.48 0.44 7.93
C ILE A 185 -20.94 0.54 9.38
N GLU A 186 -21.13 1.68 10.05
CA GLU A 186 -20.79 1.86 11.48
C GLU A 186 -21.56 0.90 12.40
N SER A 187 -22.86 0.68 12.15
CA SER A 187 -23.69 -0.26 12.93
C SER A 187 -23.44 -1.72 12.58
N TRP A 188 -23.03 -2.03 11.34
CA TRP A 188 -22.99 -3.38 10.76
C TRP A 188 -24.36 -4.10 10.80
N ASP A 189 -25.46 -3.34 10.91
CA ASP A 189 -26.82 -3.87 11.04
C ASP A 189 -27.46 -4.10 9.66
N ILE A 190 -27.50 -5.36 9.25
CA ILE A 190 -28.08 -5.82 7.98
C ILE A 190 -29.56 -5.39 7.83
N SER A 191 -30.30 -5.23 8.93
CA SER A 191 -31.71 -4.79 8.88
C SER A 191 -31.88 -3.34 8.42
N MET A 192 -30.82 -2.51 8.52
CA MET A 192 -30.85 -1.13 8.03
C MET A 192 -30.66 -1.01 6.52
N LYS A 193 -30.21 -2.08 5.84
CA LYS A 193 -29.95 -2.12 4.39
C LYS A 193 -31.13 -1.64 3.54
N ASP A 194 -32.36 -1.98 3.92
CA ASP A 194 -33.55 -1.61 3.15
C ASP A 194 -33.82 -0.10 3.09
N GLN A 195 -33.17 0.68 3.97
CA GLN A 195 -33.20 2.14 3.98
C GLN A 195 -32.27 2.77 2.93
N LEU A 196 -31.28 2.03 2.42
CA LEU A 196 -30.30 2.54 1.45
C LEU A 196 -30.88 2.64 0.03
N PRO A 197 -30.36 3.55 -0.81
CA PRO A 197 -30.52 3.49 -2.26
C PRO A 197 -30.03 2.15 -2.84
N ASP A 198 -30.64 1.68 -3.92
CA ASP A 198 -30.37 0.32 -4.43
C ASP A 198 -28.90 0.09 -4.86
N TYR A 199 -28.20 1.12 -5.36
CA TYR A 199 -26.77 1.01 -5.67
C TYR A 199 -25.90 0.78 -4.42
N MET A 200 -26.21 1.48 -3.32
CA MET A 200 -25.57 1.28 -2.01
C MET A 200 -25.94 -0.07 -1.39
N LYS A 201 -27.15 -0.60 -1.63
CA LYS A 201 -27.52 -1.96 -1.21
C LYS A 201 -26.61 -3.01 -1.86
N VAL A 202 -26.40 -2.92 -3.18
CA VAL A 202 -25.54 -3.86 -3.93
C VAL A 202 -24.09 -3.79 -3.43
N TYR A 203 -23.55 -2.59 -3.19
CA TYR A 203 -22.23 -2.46 -2.59
C TYR A 203 -22.16 -3.04 -1.17
N PHE A 204 -23.16 -2.77 -0.33
CA PHE A 204 -23.18 -3.24 1.05
C PHE A 204 -23.34 -4.77 1.15
N GLU A 205 -24.11 -5.41 0.25
CA GLU A 205 -24.12 -6.86 0.08
C GLU A 205 -22.71 -7.41 -0.23
N ALA A 206 -22.05 -6.86 -1.25
CA ALA A 206 -20.70 -7.28 -1.63
C ALA A 206 -19.67 -7.05 -0.51
N LEU A 207 -19.83 -6.00 0.30
CA LEU A 207 -19.01 -5.74 1.48
C LEU A 207 -19.20 -6.83 2.56
N LEU A 208 -20.46 -7.20 2.85
CA LEU A 208 -20.77 -8.27 3.81
C LEU A 208 -20.22 -9.63 3.36
N ASP A 209 -20.39 -9.97 2.08
CA ASP A 209 -19.86 -11.22 1.50
C ASP A 209 -18.33 -11.26 1.56
N PHE A 210 -17.65 -10.17 1.17
CA PHE A 210 -16.19 -10.06 1.23
C PHE A 210 -15.65 -10.21 2.64
N TYR A 211 -16.29 -9.57 3.63
CA TYR A 211 -15.91 -9.70 5.03
C TYR A 211 -16.20 -11.09 5.59
N SER A 212 -17.26 -11.76 5.13
CA SER A 212 -17.59 -13.13 5.53
C SER A 212 -16.56 -14.14 5.00
N GLU A 213 -16.02 -13.94 3.79
CA GLU A 213 -14.91 -14.74 3.25
C GLU A 213 -13.64 -14.62 4.13
N ILE A 214 -13.31 -13.40 4.58
CA ILE A 214 -12.19 -13.17 5.51
C ILE A 214 -12.46 -13.81 6.88
N GLU A 215 -13.69 -13.68 7.40
CA GLU A 215 -14.11 -14.27 8.69
C GLU A 215 -14.03 -15.80 8.64
N GLU A 216 -14.44 -16.44 7.55
CA GLU A 216 -14.37 -17.88 7.35
C GLU A 216 -12.92 -18.38 7.32
N GLU A 217 -12.06 -17.80 6.47
CA GLU A 217 -10.66 -18.23 6.34
C GLU A 217 -9.85 -17.97 7.62
N THR A 218 -9.97 -16.79 8.21
CA THR A 218 -9.28 -16.50 9.49
C THR A 218 -9.77 -17.37 10.64
N THR A 219 -11.03 -17.81 10.63
CA THR A 219 -11.56 -18.76 11.63
C THR A 219 -10.99 -20.17 11.44
N LYS A 220 -10.79 -20.65 10.20
CA LYS A 220 -10.14 -21.94 9.91
C LYS A 220 -8.71 -22.01 10.49
N GLU A 221 -8.01 -20.88 10.48
CA GLU A 221 -6.66 -20.73 11.05
C GLU A 221 -6.65 -20.45 12.56
N GLY A 222 -7.81 -20.41 13.24
CA GLY A 222 -7.90 -20.05 14.66
C GLY A 222 -7.64 -18.56 14.96
N ARG A 223 -7.59 -17.71 13.94
CA ARG A 223 -7.32 -16.26 14.02
C ARG A 223 -8.60 -15.41 13.91
N SER A 224 -9.74 -15.90 14.40
CA SER A 224 -11.05 -15.23 14.30
C SER A 224 -11.11 -13.81 14.92
N PHE A 225 -10.15 -13.43 15.76
CA PHE A 225 -9.98 -12.06 16.23
C PHE A 225 -9.74 -11.05 15.08
N CYS A 226 -9.18 -11.48 13.94
CA CYS A 226 -8.87 -10.63 12.79
C CYS A 226 -10.07 -9.83 12.28
N ILE A 227 -11.26 -10.45 12.26
CA ILE A 227 -12.46 -9.82 11.70
C ILE A 227 -12.92 -8.58 12.48
N HIS A 228 -12.63 -8.53 13.80
CA HIS A 228 -12.94 -7.36 14.60
C HIS A 228 -12.14 -6.14 14.12
N TYR A 229 -10.82 -6.28 13.99
CA TYR A 229 -9.95 -5.20 13.50
C TYR A 229 -10.30 -4.82 12.06
N ALA A 230 -10.58 -5.78 11.17
CA ALA A 230 -11.01 -5.50 9.81
C ALA A 230 -12.31 -4.66 9.77
N LYS A 231 -13.30 -5.00 10.63
CA LYS A 231 -14.58 -4.28 10.72
C LYS A 231 -14.37 -2.88 11.30
N GLU A 232 -13.55 -2.70 12.34
CA GLU A 232 -13.24 -1.38 12.88
C GLU A 232 -12.43 -0.50 11.91
N ALA A 233 -11.57 -1.09 11.07
CA ALA A 233 -10.81 -0.34 10.06
C ALA A 233 -11.70 0.28 8.98
N VAL A 234 -12.69 -0.47 8.46
CA VAL A 234 -13.64 0.10 7.48
C VAL A 234 -14.60 1.13 8.12
N LYS A 235 -14.92 1.00 9.41
CA LYS A 235 -15.66 2.05 10.14
C LYS A 235 -14.86 3.35 10.23
N LYS A 236 -13.55 3.28 10.53
CA LYS A 236 -12.66 4.45 10.47
C LYS A 236 -12.63 5.05 9.06
N GLN A 237 -12.52 4.20 8.02
CA GLN A 237 -12.54 4.63 6.62
C GLN A 237 -13.79 5.44 6.25
N VAL A 238 -14.98 4.89 6.48
CA VAL A 238 -16.24 5.59 6.15
C VAL A 238 -16.46 6.82 7.04
N GLY A 239 -15.96 6.79 8.28
CA GLY A 239 -15.94 7.96 9.15
C GLY A 239 -15.10 9.11 8.58
N ALA A 240 -13.95 8.80 7.97
CA ALA A 240 -13.08 9.78 7.33
C ALA A 240 -13.67 10.32 6.02
N TYR A 241 -14.18 9.45 5.15
CA TYR A 241 -14.87 9.87 3.92
C TYR A 241 -16.12 10.71 4.20
N ARG A 242 -16.88 10.41 5.26
CA ARG A 242 -18.01 11.26 5.70
C ARG A 242 -17.53 12.67 6.10
N THR A 243 -16.35 12.79 6.71
CA THR A 243 -15.77 14.10 7.08
C THR A 243 -15.41 14.90 5.84
N GLU A 244 -14.76 14.30 4.83
CA GLU A 244 -14.46 14.96 3.55
C GLU A 244 -15.73 15.31 2.77
N ALA A 245 -16.72 14.42 2.71
CA ALA A 245 -18.01 14.72 2.09
C ALA A 245 -18.72 15.90 2.76
N ARG A 246 -18.59 16.05 4.10
CA ARG A 246 -19.08 17.23 4.83
C ARG A 246 -18.27 18.48 4.51
N TRP A 247 -16.94 18.39 4.42
CA TRP A 247 -16.08 19.51 4.03
C TRP A 247 -16.44 20.03 2.64
N PHE A 248 -16.54 19.12 1.67
CA PHE A 248 -17.00 19.41 0.31
C PHE A 248 -18.39 20.07 0.28
N ASN A 249 -19.39 19.47 0.95
CA ASN A 249 -20.77 19.98 0.94
C ASN A 249 -20.91 21.37 1.60
N ASN A 250 -19.99 21.76 2.47
CA ASN A 250 -20.03 23.05 3.19
C ASN A 250 -19.01 24.08 2.66
N ASP A 251 -18.33 23.81 1.55
CA ASP A 251 -17.25 24.66 1.01
C ASP A 251 -16.15 24.96 2.06
N TYR A 252 -15.89 23.97 2.93
CA TYR A 252 -14.96 24.11 4.04
C TYR A 252 -13.60 23.51 3.70
N VAL A 253 -12.63 24.40 3.48
CA VAL A 253 -11.21 24.03 3.45
C VAL A 253 -10.64 24.06 4.89
N PRO A 254 -10.24 22.92 5.49
CA PRO A 254 -9.64 22.83 6.83
C PRO A 254 -8.25 23.49 6.93
N THR A 255 -7.63 23.45 8.11
CA THR A 255 -6.16 23.64 8.20
C THR A 255 -5.45 22.39 7.67
N PHE A 256 -4.18 22.50 7.30
CA PHE A 256 -3.34 21.38 6.88
C PHE A 256 -3.23 20.30 7.97
N GLU A 257 -3.16 20.69 9.24
CA GLU A 257 -3.10 19.74 10.36
C GLU A 257 -4.45 19.05 10.63
N GLU A 258 -5.57 19.77 10.48
CA GLU A 258 -6.91 19.17 10.52
C GLU A 258 -7.11 18.21 9.33
N TYR A 259 -6.76 18.66 8.11
CA TYR A 259 -6.79 17.88 6.89
C TYR A 259 -6.03 16.56 7.04
N ILE A 260 -4.72 16.62 7.33
CA ILE A 260 -3.86 15.43 7.32
C ILE A 260 -4.27 14.40 8.39
N SER A 261 -4.89 14.85 9.49
CA SER A 261 -5.43 13.95 10.52
C SER A 261 -6.58 13.07 10.01
N ASN A 262 -7.42 13.59 9.10
CA ASN A 262 -8.46 12.81 8.41
C ASN A 262 -7.89 12.10 7.18
N ALA A 263 -7.09 12.80 6.39
CA ALA A 263 -6.58 12.36 5.09
C ALA A 263 -5.67 11.13 5.18
N VAL A 264 -4.96 10.95 6.30
CA VAL A 264 -4.24 9.71 6.62
C VAL A 264 -5.17 8.51 6.70
N ILE A 265 -6.38 8.66 7.21
CA ILE A 265 -7.37 7.58 7.28
C ILE A 265 -8.07 7.43 5.93
N SER A 266 -8.59 8.51 5.34
CA SER A 266 -9.32 8.45 4.06
C SER A 266 -8.45 7.94 2.90
N SER A 267 -7.12 8.07 2.98
CA SER A 267 -6.15 7.47 2.03
C SER A 267 -6.23 5.94 1.89
N THR A 268 -7.05 5.24 2.68
CA THR A 268 -7.33 3.80 2.62
C THR A 268 -6.22 2.88 3.11
N TYR A 269 -4.96 3.34 3.15
CA TYR A 269 -3.82 2.50 3.55
C TYR A 269 -3.97 1.83 4.92
N PRO A 270 -4.45 2.49 6.00
CA PRO A 270 -4.67 1.82 7.28
C PRO A 270 -5.65 0.64 7.19
N MET A 271 -6.69 0.76 6.38
CA MET A 271 -7.66 -0.32 6.14
C MET A 271 -7.07 -1.43 5.28
N LEU A 272 -6.39 -1.09 4.18
CA LEU A 272 -5.74 -2.05 3.29
C LEU A 272 -4.65 -2.85 4.00
N ILE A 273 -3.85 -2.21 4.86
CA ILE A 273 -2.85 -2.86 5.72
C ILE A 273 -3.53 -3.82 6.70
N THR A 274 -4.61 -3.39 7.36
CA THR A 274 -5.38 -4.24 8.30
C THR A 274 -5.92 -5.49 7.59
N LEU A 275 -6.56 -5.32 6.43
CA LEU A 275 -7.11 -6.43 5.63
C LEU A 275 -6.01 -7.35 5.09
N SER A 276 -4.86 -6.78 4.71
CA SER A 276 -3.68 -7.54 4.31
C SER A 276 -3.17 -8.44 5.45
N PHE A 277 -3.09 -7.92 6.68
CA PHE A 277 -2.68 -8.71 7.85
C PHE A 277 -3.68 -9.84 8.17
N CYS A 278 -4.98 -9.63 7.93
CA CYS A 278 -5.96 -10.72 8.05
C CYS A 278 -5.63 -11.90 7.12
N ALA A 279 -4.94 -11.67 6.01
CA ALA A 279 -4.62 -12.67 5.01
C ALA A 279 -3.15 -13.16 5.02
N MET A 280 -2.32 -12.74 5.98
CA MET A 280 -0.90 -13.12 6.09
C MET A 280 -0.62 -14.38 6.94
N GLY A 281 -1.64 -15.02 7.52
CA GLY A 281 -1.44 -16.20 8.37
C GLY A 281 -0.86 -15.89 9.75
N GLU A 282 -0.18 -16.86 10.36
CA GLU A 282 0.31 -16.80 11.75
C GLU A 282 1.27 -15.65 12.06
N VAL A 283 1.99 -15.13 11.05
CA VAL A 283 2.89 -13.96 11.21
C VAL A 283 2.13 -12.70 11.63
N ALA A 284 0.85 -12.59 11.29
CA ALA A 284 -0.06 -11.55 11.76
C ALA A 284 -0.80 -12.02 13.02
N SER A 285 -0.07 -12.04 14.14
CA SER A 285 -0.58 -12.41 15.46
C SER A 285 -1.48 -11.32 16.06
N LYS A 286 -2.22 -11.62 17.14
CA LYS A 286 -3.04 -10.61 17.82
C LYS A 286 -2.20 -9.41 18.31
N GLN A 287 -0.97 -9.64 18.77
CA GLN A 287 -0.04 -8.57 19.16
C GLN A 287 0.23 -7.58 18.01
N VAL A 288 0.31 -8.09 16.77
CA VAL A 288 0.49 -7.24 15.57
C VAL A 288 -0.73 -6.35 15.34
N PHE A 289 -1.94 -6.88 15.50
CA PHE A 289 -3.17 -6.08 15.36
C PHE A 289 -3.35 -5.08 16.50
N ASP A 290 -3.07 -5.48 17.75
CA ASP A 290 -3.07 -4.57 18.91
C ASP A 290 -2.08 -3.41 18.69
N TRP A 291 -0.86 -3.71 18.24
CA TRP A 291 0.15 -2.71 17.88
C TRP A 291 -0.33 -1.79 16.74
N LEU A 292 -0.84 -2.35 15.64
CA LEU A 292 -1.33 -1.57 14.49
C LEU A 292 -2.43 -0.58 14.91
N PHE A 293 -3.31 -1.00 15.82
CA PHE A 293 -4.41 -0.18 16.34
C PHE A 293 -4.00 0.82 17.43
N THR A 294 -2.73 0.83 17.87
CA THR A 294 -2.15 2.00 18.57
C THR A 294 -1.82 3.16 17.63
N GLU A 295 -2.03 2.99 16.32
CA GLU A 295 -1.70 3.97 15.27
C GLU A 295 -0.20 4.36 15.31
N PRO A 296 0.71 3.38 15.16
CA PRO A 296 2.14 3.60 15.35
C PRO A 296 2.67 4.59 14.31
N LYS A 297 3.69 5.39 14.67
CA LYS A 297 4.28 6.42 13.79
C LYS A 297 4.67 5.85 12.41
N LEU A 298 5.11 4.59 12.33
CA LEU A 298 5.38 3.91 11.06
C LEU A 298 4.15 3.88 10.13
N LEU A 299 2.97 3.47 10.63
CA LEU A 299 1.73 3.42 9.88
C LEU A 299 1.28 4.82 9.46
N TYR A 300 1.31 5.77 10.40
CA TYR A 300 0.89 7.15 10.17
C TYR A 300 1.77 7.84 9.12
N THR A 301 3.09 7.71 9.24
CA THR A 301 4.05 8.24 8.25
C THR A 301 3.89 7.58 6.89
N ALA A 302 3.74 6.25 6.82
CA ALA A 302 3.53 5.54 5.55
C ALA A 302 2.27 6.00 4.82
N SER A 303 1.14 6.07 5.54
CA SER A 303 -0.16 6.43 4.99
C SER A 303 -0.21 7.91 4.59
N GLY A 304 0.30 8.80 5.44
CA GLY A 304 0.37 10.24 5.14
C GLY A 304 1.34 10.57 4.00
N LEU A 305 2.46 9.85 3.88
CA LEU A 305 3.38 9.99 2.75
C LEU A 305 2.70 9.65 1.43
N ALA A 306 1.98 8.53 1.39
CA ALA A 306 1.25 8.11 0.20
C ALA A 306 0.06 9.05 -0.14
N ARG A 307 -0.66 9.57 0.87
CA ARG A 307 -1.70 10.61 0.70
C ARG A 307 -1.13 11.88 0.09
N LEU A 308 -0.02 12.41 0.63
CA LEU A 308 0.59 13.64 0.12
C LEU A 308 1.17 13.48 -1.30
N ILE A 309 1.71 12.31 -1.64
CA ILE A 309 2.12 12.00 -3.00
C ILE A 309 0.90 11.99 -3.93
N ASN A 310 -0.20 11.35 -3.53
CA ASN A 310 -1.45 11.38 -4.30
C ASN A 310 -1.95 12.82 -4.47
N ASP A 311 -2.14 13.58 -3.38
CA ASP A 311 -2.57 15.00 -3.39
C ASP A 311 -1.82 15.86 -4.41
N ILE A 312 -0.48 15.78 -4.43
CA ILE A 312 0.35 16.59 -5.34
C ILE A 312 0.10 16.21 -6.80
N MET A 313 -0.12 14.91 -7.08
CA MET A 313 -0.13 14.36 -8.44
C MET A 313 -1.55 14.29 -9.05
N SER A 314 -2.59 14.20 -8.23
CA SER A 314 -4.00 14.28 -8.65
C SER A 314 -4.56 15.71 -8.64
N HIS A 315 -3.89 16.67 -7.97
CA HIS A 315 -4.37 18.03 -7.70
C HIS A 315 -5.13 18.71 -8.85
N GLU A 316 -4.53 18.85 -10.04
CA GLU A 316 -5.16 19.59 -11.14
C GLU A 316 -6.47 18.91 -11.60
N PHE A 317 -6.49 17.58 -11.63
CA PHE A 317 -7.65 16.77 -12.03
C PHE A 317 -8.77 16.80 -10.98
N GLU A 318 -8.41 16.79 -9.69
CA GLU A 318 -9.36 16.98 -8.60
C GLU A 318 -9.99 18.39 -8.63
N GLN A 319 -9.17 19.42 -8.89
CA GLN A 319 -9.64 20.80 -9.01
C GLN A 319 -10.57 21.01 -10.21
N GLU A 320 -10.32 20.36 -11.36
CA GLU A 320 -11.26 20.36 -12.51
C GLU A 320 -12.64 19.76 -12.16
N ARG A 321 -12.68 18.82 -11.19
CA ARG A 321 -13.92 18.21 -10.67
C ARG A 321 -14.55 19.00 -9.52
N GLY A 322 -13.94 20.14 -9.14
CA GLY A 322 -14.41 21.03 -8.08
C GLY A 322 -14.11 20.53 -6.67
N HIS A 323 -13.11 19.67 -6.48
CA HIS A 323 -12.73 19.18 -5.15
C HIS A 323 -12.33 20.34 -4.22
N VAL A 324 -12.82 20.33 -2.99
CA VAL A 324 -12.74 21.49 -2.09
C VAL A 324 -11.48 21.50 -1.23
N ALA A 325 -10.93 20.33 -0.88
CA ALA A 325 -9.82 20.24 0.07
C ALA A 325 -8.86 19.08 -0.24
N SER A 326 -7.73 19.40 -0.87
CA SER A 326 -6.51 18.57 -0.80
C SER A 326 -5.48 19.20 0.15
N ALA A 327 -4.34 18.53 0.36
CA ALA A 327 -3.18 19.13 1.02
C ALA A 327 -2.73 20.46 0.37
N VAL A 328 -2.95 20.64 -0.94
CA VAL A 328 -2.56 21.84 -1.69
C VAL A 328 -3.44 23.03 -1.29
N GLU A 329 -4.77 22.90 -1.33
CA GLU A 329 -5.74 23.92 -0.91
C GLU A 329 -5.49 24.34 0.54
N CYS A 330 -5.31 23.34 1.42
CA CYS A 330 -5.08 23.58 2.85
C CYS A 330 -3.77 24.34 3.07
N CYS A 331 -2.70 23.99 2.33
CA CYS A 331 -1.42 24.70 2.38
C CYS A 331 -1.54 26.14 1.85
N MET A 332 -2.15 26.34 0.68
CA MET A 332 -2.37 27.67 0.10
C MET A 332 -3.18 28.57 1.03
N LYS A 333 -4.30 28.07 1.58
CA LYS A 333 -5.19 28.81 2.47
C LYS A 333 -4.55 29.16 3.81
N GLN A 334 -3.88 28.20 4.46
CA GLN A 334 -3.31 28.40 5.80
C GLN A 334 -2.06 29.28 5.79
N TYR A 335 -1.19 29.10 4.78
CA TYR A 335 0.09 29.81 4.72
C TYR A 335 0.04 31.06 3.84
N GLY A 336 -1.05 31.29 3.09
CA GLY A 336 -1.22 32.45 2.20
C GLY A 336 -0.29 32.43 0.99
N VAL A 337 0.10 31.24 0.54
CA VAL A 337 1.11 31.00 -0.50
C VAL A 337 0.49 30.64 -1.84
N SER A 338 1.26 30.83 -2.93
CA SER A 338 0.85 30.37 -4.27
C SER A 338 0.85 28.84 -4.39
N LYS A 339 0.19 28.31 -5.43
CA LYS A 339 0.19 26.87 -5.75
C LYS A 339 1.61 26.29 -5.87
N GLN A 340 2.51 27.03 -6.52
CA GLN A 340 3.90 26.60 -6.71
C GLN A 340 4.66 26.49 -5.39
N GLU A 341 4.52 27.49 -4.51
CA GLU A 341 5.11 27.48 -3.17
C GLU A 341 4.49 26.39 -2.28
N ALA A 342 3.19 26.11 -2.45
CA ALA A 342 2.53 24.98 -1.78
C ALA A 342 3.12 23.65 -2.25
N TYR A 343 3.29 23.42 -3.56
CA TYR A 343 3.97 22.24 -4.08
C TYR A 343 5.40 22.10 -3.54
N GLU A 344 6.20 23.17 -3.52
CA GLU A 344 7.57 23.14 -2.98
C GLU A 344 7.58 22.78 -1.48
N LYS A 345 6.64 23.32 -0.70
CA LYS A 345 6.49 23.03 0.73
C LYS A 345 6.04 21.58 0.97
N LEU A 346 5.09 21.06 0.20
CA LEU A 346 4.59 19.69 0.30
C LEU A 346 5.65 18.66 -0.15
N ASN A 347 6.35 18.90 -1.25
CA ASN A 347 7.47 18.05 -1.69
C ASN A 347 8.59 17.98 -0.64
N LYS A 348 8.87 19.08 0.07
CA LYS A 348 9.80 19.07 1.20
C LYS A 348 9.30 18.26 2.39
N ILE A 349 7.99 18.26 2.66
CA ILE A 349 7.37 17.41 3.68
C ILE A 349 7.47 15.93 3.26
N VAL A 350 7.09 15.57 2.04
CA VAL A 350 7.23 14.22 1.45
C VAL A 350 8.68 13.71 1.55
N ALA A 351 9.67 14.53 1.17
CA ALA A 351 11.08 14.17 1.27
C ALA A 351 11.55 13.93 2.72
N ASN A 352 11.01 14.66 3.69
CA ASN A 352 11.27 14.41 5.11
C ASN A 352 10.54 13.18 5.64
N MET A 353 9.29 12.95 5.22
CA MET A 353 8.50 11.77 5.62
C MET A 353 9.12 10.46 5.10
N TRP A 354 9.77 10.48 3.93
CA TRP A 354 10.62 9.36 3.50
C TRP A 354 11.78 9.09 4.46
N LYS A 355 12.40 10.12 5.05
CA LYS A 355 13.45 9.96 6.07
C LYS A 355 12.88 9.42 7.38
N ASP A 356 11.77 9.99 7.85
CA ASP A 356 11.04 9.51 9.02
C ASP A 356 10.64 8.03 8.86
N LEU A 357 10.10 7.62 7.70
CA LEU A 357 9.74 6.23 7.43
C LEU A 357 10.95 5.30 7.52
N ASN A 358 12.07 5.71 6.92
CA ASN A 358 13.34 4.98 7.02
C ASN A 358 13.91 4.98 8.45
N GLU A 359 13.63 5.99 9.29
CA GLU A 359 14.03 6.01 10.70
C GLU A 359 13.11 5.13 11.56
N GLU A 360 11.79 5.10 11.32
CA GLU A 360 10.87 4.23 12.05
C GLU A 360 11.13 2.75 11.76
N LEU A 361 11.40 2.39 10.50
CA LEU A 361 11.89 1.05 10.16
C LEU A 361 13.24 0.78 10.85
N MET A 362 14.04 1.82 11.06
CA MET A 362 15.29 1.87 11.84
C MET A 362 15.21 1.48 13.34
N LYS A 363 14.00 1.25 13.90
CA LYS A 363 13.76 1.12 15.36
C LYS A 363 13.36 -0.29 15.75
N GLU A 364 13.76 -0.70 16.96
CA GLU A 364 13.50 -2.02 17.55
C GLU A 364 12.02 -2.16 17.89
N ILE A 365 11.27 -2.50 16.85
CA ILE A 365 9.85 -2.81 16.90
C ILE A 365 9.73 -4.33 17.07
N ASP A 366 9.08 -4.77 18.16
CA ASP A 366 8.77 -6.17 18.44
C ASP A 366 7.61 -6.69 17.54
N ILE A 367 7.85 -6.65 16.23
CA ILE A 367 6.90 -7.00 15.15
C ILE A 367 7.68 -7.70 14.02
N PRO A 368 7.17 -8.81 13.45
CA PRO A 368 7.89 -9.55 12.41
C PRO A 368 8.21 -8.73 11.15
N LYS A 369 9.41 -8.90 10.60
CA LYS A 369 9.86 -8.21 9.37
C LYS A 369 8.86 -8.26 8.20
N PRO A 370 8.15 -9.37 7.89
CA PRO A 370 7.14 -9.39 6.82
C PRO A 370 5.98 -8.40 7.02
N ILE A 371 5.59 -8.14 8.27
CA ILE A 371 4.55 -7.16 8.63
C ILE A 371 5.03 -5.74 8.31
N LEU A 372 6.26 -5.40 8.70
CA LEU A 372 6.88 -4.10 8.43
C LEU A 372 7.10 -3.89 6.93
N MET A 373 7.52 -4.95 6.22
CA MET A 373 7.69 -4.94 4.77
C MET A 373 6.38 -4.72 4.02
N CYS A 374 5.26 -5.31 4.47
CA CYS A 374 3.94 -5.06 3.89
C CYS A 374 3.57 -3.56 3.91
N ILE A 375 3.81 -2.88 5.04
CA ILE A 375 3.57 -1.43 5.17
C ILE A 375 4.47 -0.63 4.22
N LEU A 376 5.78 -0.90 4.20
CA LEU A 376 6.74 -0.21 3.33
C LEU A 376 6.44 -0.43 1.84
N ASN A 377 6.11 -1.67 1.48
CA ASN A 377 5.88 -2.07 0.10
C ASN A 377 4.64 -1.37 -0.48
N ILE A 378 3.58 -1.18 0.31
CA ILE A 378 2.43 -0.35 -0.09
C ILE A 378 2.86 1.07 -0.49
N VAL A 379 3.73 1.72 0.28
CA VAL A 379 4.26 3.06 -0.07
C VAL A 379 5.08 3.01 -1.37
N ARG A 380 5.88 1.96 -1.58
CA ARG A 380 6.66 1.76 -2.82
C ARG A 380 5.77 1.58 -4.06
N VAL A 381 4.60 0.94 -3.93
CA VAL A 381 3.63 0.90 -5.05
C VAL A 381 3.17 2.30 -5.41
N MET A 382 2.95 3.17 -4.42
CA MET A 382 2.46 4.54 -4.67
C MET A 382 3.54 5.44 -5.28
N ASP A 383 4.81 5.29 -4.89
CA ASP A 383 5.96 5.93 -5.55
C ASP A 383 6.11 5.54 -7.03
N VAL A 384 5.53 4.40 -7.45
CA VAL A 384 5.50 3.94 -8.85
C VAL A 384 4.23 4.43 -9.56
N VAL A 385 3.06 4.26 -8.94
CA VAL A 385 1.75 4.59 -9.53
C VAL A 385 1.56 6.10 -9.71
N TYR A 386 2.11 6.90 -8.80
CA TYR A 386 2.03 8.37 -8.82
C TYR A 386 3.38 9.02 -9.16
N LYS A 387 4.29 8.28 -9.82
CA LYS A 387 5.67 8.75 -10.05
C LYS A 387 5.77 10.01 -10.90
N ASP A 388 5.02 10.02 -12.00
CA ASP A 388 5.08 11.06 -13.05
C ASP A 388 3.69 11.67 -13.34
N GLU A 389 2.61 10.95 -13.03
CA GLU A 389 1.19 11.33 -13.21
C GLU A 389 0.30 10.42 -12.34
N ASP A 390 -0.98 10.78 -12.12
CA ASP A 390 -1.99 9.86 -11.57
C ASP A 390 -2.30 8.74 -12.57
N SER A 391 -1.47 7.70 -12.53
CA SER A 391 -1.61 6.51 -13.38
C SER A 391 -2.70 5.54 -12.88
N TYR A 392 -3.28 5.79 -11.69
CA TYR A 392 -4.35 4.96 -11.14
C TYR A 392 -5.68 5.30 -11.82
N THR A 393 -6.06 6.58 -11.77
CA THR A 393 -7.24 7.09 -12.46
C THR A 393 -7.04 7.03 -13.98
N HIS A 394 -5.85 7.37 -14.46
CA HIS A 394 -5.51 7.38 -15.88
C HIS A 394 -4.69 6.14 -16.24
N SER A 395 -5.36 4.99 -16.40
CA SER A 395 -4.68 3.70 -16.65
C SER A 395 -4.16 3.50 -18.08
N ASN A 396 -4.29 4.49 -18.98
CA ASN A 396 -3.72 4.51 -20.34
C ASN A 396 -2.26 5.02 -20.40
N THR A 397 -1.57 5.00 -19.26
CA THR A 397 -0.25 5.61 -18.99
C THR A 397 0.84 4.55 -18.92
N SER A 398 2.06 4.95 -18.54
CA SER A 398 3.21 4.04 -18.38
C SER A 398 2.94 2.83 -17.47
N LEU A 399 2.02 2.95 -16.51
CA LEU A 399 1.60 1.85 -15.64
C LEU A 399 1.04 0.65 -16.43
N LYS A 400 0.37 0.89 -17.56
CA LYS A 400 -0.13 -0.19 -18.43
C LYS A 400 1.00 -1.04 -18.99
N ASP A 401 2.06 -0.39 -19.48
CA ASP A 401 3.22 -1.07 -20.06
C ASP A 401 4.00 -1.83 -18.98
N ILE A 402 4.16 -1.22 -17.80
CA ILE A 402 4.74 -1.88 -16.62
C ILE A 402 3.94 -3.15 -16.29
N LEU A 403 2.61 -3.06 -16.13
CA LEU A 403 1.76 -4.22 -15.85
C LEU A 403 1.79 -5.27 -16.98
N ALA A 404 1.92 -4.86 -18.25
CA ALA A 404 2.07 -5.78 -19.37
C ALA A 404 3.34 -6.65 -19.21
N THR A 405 4.47 -6.07 -18.78
CA THR A 405 5.72 -6.82 -18.58
C THR A 405 5.67 -7.85 -17.45
N PHE A 406 4.78 -7.68 -16.46
CA PHE A 406 4.65 -8.61 -15.34
C PHE A 406 3.50 -9.63 -15.49
N LEU A 407 2.41 -9.27 -16.17
CA LEU A 407 1.16 -10.04 -16.18
C LEU A 407 0.74 -10.58 -17.55
N VAL A 408 1.35 -10.10 -18.65
CA VAL A 408 0.91 -10.40 -20.03
C VAL A 408 2.04 -11.01 -20.85
N ASN A 409 3.21 -10.39 -20.81
CA ASN A 409 4.36 -10.75 -21.64
C ASN A 409 5.32 -11.64 -20.83
N PRO A 410 5.39 -12.96 -21.07
CA PRO A 410 6.42 -13.79 -20.45
C PRO A 410 7.81 -13.33 -20.89
N VAL A 411 8.78 -13.40 -19.98
CA VAL A 411 10.20 -13.20 -20.32
C VAL A 411 10.60 -14.26 -21.36
N ALA A 412 11.23 -13.85 -22.45
CA ALA A 412 11.79 -14.79 -23.42
C ALA A 412 12.98 -15.55 -22.80
N VAL A 413 12.93 -16.88 -22.88
CA VAL A 413 13.96 -17.82 -22.40
C VAL A 413 14.79 -18.31 -23.58
#